data_AF-A0A158I544-F1
#
_entry.id   AF-A0A158I544-F1
#
_cell.length_a   1.000
_cell.length_b   1.000
_cell.length_c   1.000
_cell.angle_alpha   90.00
_cell.angle_beta   90.00
_cell.angle_gamma   90.00
#
_symmetry.space_group_name_H-M   'P 1'
#
loop_
_entity.id
_entity.type
_entity.pdbx_description
1 polymer ?
#
loop_
_entity_poly.entity_id
_entity_poly.type
_entity_poly.pdbx_seq_one_letter_code
_entity_poly.pdbx_strand_id
1 'polypeptide(L)'
;MKRVRLLHLSDIHFHPPGAIGHDPDYALREDLRLDLAAMVAARGPLDAILVTGDIAFSGAKVEYENASEWLDAMADTGGCGREMVYVCPGNHDIDREFIRKNGLVEDLHDSVRGRPSHFEREQHLMRRLEQDVARELVYSPLTEYNKFAARYDCAFFADERYAWDSDDFVLNDGSALRIRGLNSALLSGPRDAPGSLFLGAKAYTITRRAGVEYLTMCHHPPSWLIDGAEAHRSLEDRARILLFGHEHDQRIAFGRDNVVLYAGATNPARDEKGWKPGYNIIEIWVERAGDVRQLHVEVVAREWQDRPVQFRNHEDRRNRPTHVHHFELEPWIAPHASEAPAMVTPSENGGPTAEAPAVKEESPRPPAMRSILHAFFRLPISRKSEIVGKLGLLDDSETRLPEVERFKRAIERAKQQGKLETLWKMTMERGS
;
A
#
# COMPACT_ATOMS: atom_id res chain seq x y z
N MET A 1 5.81 20.31 15.85
CA MET A 1 4.59 20.06 15.06
C MET A 1 4.61 18.62 14.60
N LYS A 2 3.50 17.87 14.74
CA LYS A 2 3.45 16.50 14.24
C LYS A 2 3.57 16.52 12.70
N ARG A 3 4.36 15.62 12.13
CA ARG A 3 4.46 15.39 10.68
C ARG A 3 4.13 13.93 10.43
N VAL A 4 3.45 13.64 9.33
CA VAL A 4 3.37 12.27 8.82
C VAL A 4 4.62 12.03 7.99
N ARG A 5 5.40 10.99 8.31
CA ARG A 5 6.65 10.64 7.64
C ARG A 5 6.56 9.28 6.99
N LEU A 6 6.82 9.23 5.69
CA LEU A 6 6.64 8.05 4.86
C LEU A 6 7.97 7.74 4.16
N LEU A 7 8.41 6.49 4.22
CA LEU A 7 9.45 5.98 3.33
C LEU A 7 8.80 5.55 2.01
N HIS A 8 9.33 5.97 0.88
CA HIS A 8 8.85 5.56 -0.45
C HIS A 8 9.95 4.82 -1.22
N LEU A 9 9.65 3.57 -1.55
CA LEU A 9 10.47 2.62 -2.28
C LEU A 9 9.75 2.17 -3.54
N SER A 10 10.51 1.69 -4.52
CA SER A 10 10.02 1.07 -5.75
C SER A 10 11.11 0.21 -6.35
N ASP A 11 10.74 -0.76 -7.21
CA ASP A 11 11.69 -1.47 -8.08
C ASP A 11 12.85 -2.08 -7.27
N ILE A 12 12.49 -2.95 -6.32
CA ILE A 12 13.42 -3.63 -5.40
C ILE A 12 13.93 -4.94 -6.02
N HIS A 13 13.11 -5.58 -6.87
CA HIS A 13 13.49 -6.75 -7.67
C HIS A 13 14.14 -7.86 -6.82
N PHE A 14 13.44 -8.38 -5.82
CA PHE A 14 13.93 -9.55 -5.08
C PHE A 14 14.04 -10.75 -6.03
N HIS A 15 15.22 -11.34 -6.06
CA HIS A 15 15.51 -12.55 -6.83
C HIS A 15 15.47 -13.78 -5.93
N PRO A 16 15.24 -14.98 -6.49
CA PRO A 16 15.45 -16.22 -5.78
C PRO A 16 16.93 -16.35 -5.41
N PRO A 17 17.27 -16.95 -4.26
CA PRO A 17 18.65 -17.14 -3.88
C PRO A 17 19.40 -17.98 -4.94
N GLY A 18 20.57 -17.50 -5.35
CA GLY A 18 21.46 -18.24 -6.24
C GLY A 18 22.02 -19.49 -5.55
N ALA A 19 22.34 -20.52 -6.33
CA ALA A 19 22.92 -21.76 -5.79
C ALA A 19 24.34 -21.58 -5.22
N ILE A 20 25.04 -20.52 -5.62
CA ILE A 20 26.43 -20.23 -5.24
C ILE A 20 26.56 -18.72 -4.98
N GLY A 21 27.17 -18.35 -3.86
CA GLY A 21 27.48 -16.95 -3.53
C GLY A 21 26.36 -16.20 -2.82
N HIS A 22 26.59 -14.91 -2.55
CA HIS A 22 25.60 -14.01 -1.97
C HIS A 22 24.84 -13.27 -3.07
N ASP A 23 23.60 -12.87 -2.75
CA ASP A 23 22.86 -11.91 -3.58
C ASP A 23 23.69 -10.61 -3.71
N PRO A 24 24.09 -10.21 -4.94
CA PRO A 24 24.92 -9.03 -5.16
C PRO A 24 24.23 -7.73 -4.69
N ASP A 25 22.91 -7.73 -4.56
CA ASP A 25 22.14 -6.57 -4.15
C ASP A 25 21.84 -6.54 -2.65
N TYR A 26 22.24 -7.58 -1.91
CA TYR A 26 22.14 -7.59 -0.45
C TYR A 26 22.89 -6.42 0.20
N ALA A 27 24.13 -6.16 -0.24
CA ALA A 27 24.94 -5.08 0.31
C ALA A 27 24.29 -3.70 0.10
N LEU A 28 23.74 -3.47 -1.10
CA LEU A 28 23.04 -2.22 -1.41
C LEU A 28 21.81 -2.02 -0.52
N ARG A 29 21.02 -3.08 -0.31
CA ARG A 29 19.84 -3.03 0.56
C ARG A 29 20.20 -2.82 2.04
N GLU A 30 21.34 -3.34 2.47
CA GLU A 30 21.85 -3.10 3.83
C GLU A 30 22.38 -1.66 3.98
N ASP A 31 23.09 -1.14 2.99
CA ASP A 31 23.53 0.27 2.99
C ASP A 31 22.33 1.23 3.00
N LEU A 32 21.24 0.89 2.32
CA LEU A 32 19.98 1.64 2.37
C LEU A 32 19.39 1.61 3.79
N ARG A 33 19.37 0.44 4.43
CA ARG A 33 18.88 0.31 5.81
C ARG A 33 19.72 1.14 6.79
N LEU A 34 21.04 1.16 6.64
CA LEU A 34 21.94 1.98 7.45
C LEU A 34 21.71 3.48 7.20
N ASP A 35 21.51 3.89 5.94
CA ASP A 35 21.17 5.28 5.60
C ASP A 35 19.81 5.68 6.19
N LEU A 36 18.80 4.79 6.11
CA LEU A 36 17.51 5.00 6.74
C LEU A 36 17.64 5.21 8.25
N ALA A 37 18.48 4.43 8.94
CA ALA A 37 18.72 4.61 10.37
C ALA A 37 19.27 6.02 10.68
N ALA A 38 20.19 6.52 9.86
CA ALA A 38 20.69 7.89 9.99
C ALA A 38 19.60 8.94 9.73
N MET A 39 18.74 8.70 8.74
CA MET A 39 17.61 9.59 8.44
C MET A 39 16.57 9.61 9.56
N VAL A 40 16.26 8.46 10.17
CA VAL A 40 15.36 8.34 11.33
C VAL A 40 15.96 9.04 12.55
N ALA A 41 17.27 8.89 12.79
CA ALA A 41 17.95 9.60 13.86
C ALA A 41 17.89 11.13 13.68
N ALA A 42 17.99 11.60 12.43
CA ALA A 42 17.97 13.03 12.11
C ALA A 42 16.56 13.64 12.12
N ARG A 43 15.54 12.88 11.72
CA ARG A 43 14.19 13.42 11.43
C ARG A 43 13.09 12.88 12.35
N GLY A 44 13.32 11.74 12.98
CA GLY A 44 12.34 10.99 13.76
C GLY A 44 11.81 9.76 13.02
N PRO A 45 11.00 8.93 13.71
CA PRO A 45 10.49 7.68 13.16
C PRO A 45 9.56 7.91 11.96
N LEU A 46 9.40 6.84 11.18
CA LEU A 46 8.40 6.74 10.12
C LEU A 46 7.02 6.47 10.73
N ASP A 47 5.97 6.92 10.04
CA ASP A 47 4.61 6.45 10.25
C ASP A 47 4.30 5.22 9.39
N ALA A 48 4.90 5.12 8.19
CA ALA A 48 4.72 3.98 7.28
C ALA A 48 5.81 3.85 6.20
N ILE A 49 5.86 2.67 5.58
CA ILE A 49 6.67 2.37 4.38
C ILE A 49 5.73 2.14 3.19
N LEU A 50 6.00 2.78 2.07
CA LEU A 50 5.24 2.70 0.82
C LEU A 50 6.11 2.06 -0.26
N VAL A 51 5.62 1.02 -0.93
CA VAL A 51 6.32 0.35 -2.03
C VAL A 51 5.46 0.39 -3.30
N THR A 52 5.94 1.10 -4.33
CA THR A 52 5.22 1.31 -5.60
C THR A 52 5.57 0.27 -6.66
N GLY A 53 5.51 -1.01 -6.32
CA GLY A 53 5.64 -2.13 -7.26
C GLY A 53 7.06 -2.58 -7.57
N ASP A 54 7.13 -3.64 -8.38
CA ASP A 54 8.35 -4.38 -8.73
C ASP A 54 9.14 -4.77 -7.48
N ILE A 55 8.40 -5.40 -6.55
CA ILE A 55 8.94 -5.95 -5.31
C ILE A 55 9.70 -7.22 -5.65
N ALA A 56 9.06 -8.12 -6.39
CA ALA A 56 9.60 -9.36 -6.89
C ALA A 56 10.23 -9.14 -8.29
N PHE A 57 11.18 -9.99 -8.67
CA PHE A 57 11.73 -9.99 -10.02
C PHE A 57 10.87 -10.78 -11.01
N SER A 58 10.22 -11.86 -10.54
CA SER A 58 9.46 -12.77 -11.41
C SER A 58 8.09 -13.19 -10.86
N GLY A 59 7.69 -12.63 -9.72
CA GLY A 59 6.44 -12.96 -9.03
C GLY A 59 6.48 -14.29 -8.27
N ALA A 60 7.67 -14.82 -7.97
CA ALA A 60 7.81 -16.11 -7.29
C ALA A 60 7.63 -15.98 -5.77
N LYS A 61 7.05 -17.01 -5.14
CA LYS A 61 6.78 -17.05 -3.69
C LYS A 61 8.00 -16.70 -2.82
N VAL A 62 9.17 -17.26 -3.14
CA VAL A 62 10.41 -17.06 -2.38
C VAL A 62 10.90 -15.60 -2.42
N GLU A 63 10.64 -14.89 -3.53
CA GLU A 63 10.99 -13.48 -3.68
C GLU A 63 10.20 -12.63 -2.67
N TYR A 64 8.91 -12.94 -2.49
CA TYR A 64 8.06 -12.28 -1.51
C TYR A 64 8.35 -12.67 -0.04
N GLU A 65 8.86 -13.88 0.20
CA GLU A 65 9.34 -14.29 1.52
C GLU A 65 10.56 -13.44 1.91
N ASN A 66 11.55 -13.33 1.01
CA ASN A 66 12.71 -12.45 1.18
C ASN A 66 12.30 -10.98 1.35
N ALA A 67 11.36 -10.51 0.54
CA ALA A 67 10.84 -9.15 0.63
C ALA A 67 10.20 -8.87 2.00
N SER A 68 9.43 -9.82 2.53
CA SER A 68 8.79 -9.69 3.84
C SER A 68 9.79 -9.57 4.98
N GLU A 69 10.86 -10.39 4.96
CA GLU A 69 11.92 -10.34 5.97
C GLU A 69 12.67 -9.01 5.93
N TRP A 70 12.97 -8.53 4.72
CA TRP A 70 13.64 -7.24 4.55
C TRP A 70 12.73 -6.07 4.97
N LEU A 71 11.45 -6.08 4.60
CA LEU A 71 10.49 -5.04 4.99
C LEU A 71 10.26 -5.00 6.51
N ASP A 72 10.27 -6.16 7.19
CA ASP A 72 10.26 -6.23 8.66
C ASP A 72 11.46 -5.48 9.25
N ALA A 73 12.67 -5.75 8.73
CA ALA A 73 13.89 -5.09 9.20
C ALA A 73 13.91 -3.58 8.89
N MET A 74 13.33 -3.18 7.75
CA MET A 74 13.15 -1.78 7.39
C MET A 74 12.15 -1.07 8.29
N ALA A 75 11.03 -1.71 8.64
CA ALA A 75 10.03 -1.16 9.57
C ALA A 75 10.62 -1.00 10.98
N ASP A 76 11.35 -2.01 11.47
CA ASP A 76 12.06 -1.96 12.75
C ASP A 76 13.10 -0.83 12.77
N THR A 77 13.87 -0.67 11.69
CA THR A 77 14.85 0.43 11.54
C THR A 77 14.15 1.79 11.44
N GLY A 78 13.00 1.83 10.75
CA GLY A 78 12.14 3.00 10.56
C GLY A 78 11.43 3.47 11.83
N GLY A 79 11.31 2.59 12.84
CA GLY A 79 10.55 2.85 14.06
C GLY A 79 9.03 2.84 13.86
N CYS A 80 8.52 2.23 12.79
CA CYS A 80 7.09 2.04 12.55
C CYS A 80 6.67 0.58 12.80
N GLY A 81 5.36 0.33 12.94
CA GLY A 81 4.85 -1.04 13.03
C GLY A 81 5.16 -1.82 11.76
N ARG A 82 5.48 -3.12 11.88
CA ARG A 82 5.74 -3.99 10.72
C ARG A 82 4.51 -4.15 9.82
N GLU A 83 3.32 -3.95 10.36
CA GLU A 83 2.07 -3.88 9.62
C GLU A 83 1.89 -2.56 8.85
N MET A 84 2.64 -1.50 9.15
CA MET A 84 2.55 -0.17 8.52
C MET A 84 3.33 -0.09 7.20
N VAL A 85 3.27 -1.16 6.42
CA VAL A 85 3.80 -1.22 5.05
C VAL A 85 2.63 -1.22 4.08
N TYR A 86 2.69 -0.44 3.01
CA TYR A 86 1.66 -0.34 1.99
C TYR A 86 2.27 -0.64 0.62
N VAL A 87 1.62 -1.49 -0.17
CA VAL A 87 2.19 -2.02 -1.41
C VAL A 87 1.19 -1.97 -2.57
N CYS A 88 1.67 -1.63 -3.76
CA CYS A 88 0.95 -1.91 -5.01
C CYS A 88 1.84 -2.72 -5.97
N PRO A 89 1.27 -3.51 -6.90
CA PRO A 89 2.06 -4.36 -7.77
C PRO A 89 2.59 -3.60 -8.99
N GLY A 90 3.77 -4.01 -9.43
CA GLY A 90 4.35 -3.69 -10.73
C GLY A 90 4.31 -4.88 -11.70
N ASN A 91 4.88 -4.70 -12.90
CA ASN A 91 4.87 -5.71 -13.95
C ASN A 91 5.82 -6.90 -13.69
N HIS A 92 6.74 -6.80 -12.74
CA HIS A 92 7.56 -7.92 -12.27
C HIS A 92 6.93 -8.68 -11.10
N ASP A 93 5.87 -8.13 -10.48
CA ASP A 93 5.13 -8.80 -9.41
C ASP A 93 4.13 -9.86 -9.91
N ILE A 94 3.97 -10.00 -11.23
CA ILE A 94 3.15 -11.04 -11.85
C ILE A 94 3.99 -12.27 -12.21
N ASP A 95 3.41 -13.46 -12.09
CA ASP A 95 4.00 -14.69 -12.63
C ASP A 95 3.87 -14.70 -14.16
N ARG A 96 4.92 -14.21 -14.84
CA ARG A 96 4.99 -14.18 -16.30
C ARG A 96 5.04 -15.57 -16.93
N GLU A 97 5.59 -16.56 -16.22
CA GLU A 97 5.64 -17.94 -16.72
C GLU A 97 4.26 -18.61 -16.65
N PHE A 98 3.44 -18.27 -15.66
CA PHE A 98 2.02 -18.64 -15.65
C PHE A 98 1.31 -18.11 -16.89
N ILE A 99 1.48 -16.83 -17.23
CA ILE A 99 0.88 -16.23 -18.43
C ILE A 99 1.35 -16.96 -19.69
N ARG A 100 2.66 -17.22 -19.81
CA ARG A 100 3.25 -17.90 -20.97
C ARG A 100 2.73 -19.34 -21.16
N LYS A 101 2.40 -20.03 -20.06
CA LYS A 101 1.79 -21.37 -20.06
C LYS A 101 0.28 -21.37 -20.26
N ASN A 102 -0.38 -20.23 -20.02
CA ASN A 102 -1.84 -20.09 -20.04
C ASN A 102 -2.25 -18.93 -20.96
N GLY A 103 -2.17 -19.13 -22.28
CA GLY A 103 -2.48 -18.09 -23.28
C GLY A 103 -3.87 -17.47 -23.17
N LEU A 104 -4.83 -18.14 -22.51
CA LEU A 104 -6.15 -17.57 -22.21
C LEU A 104 -6.09 -16.28 -21.38
N VAL A 105 -5.03 -16.09 -20.57
CA VAL A 105 -4.80 -14.84 -19.83
C VAL A 105 -4.46 -13.72 -20.81
N GLU A 106 -3.58 -13.98 -21.77
CA GLU A 106 -3.23 -13.00 -22.81
C GLU A 106 -4.43 -12.67 -23.71
N ASP A 107 -5.21 -13.68 -24.10
CA ASP A 107 -6.45 -13.48 -24.86
C ASP A 107 -7.44 -12.59 -24.10
N LEU A 108 -7.53 -12.76 -22.78
CA LEU A 108 -8.36 -11.90 -21.93
C LEU A 108 -7.83 -10.48 -21.92
N HIS A 109 -6.52 -10.28 -21.71
CA HIS A 109 -5.88 -8.96 -21.74
C HIS A 109 -6.14 -8.25 -23.07
N ASP A 110 -5.94 -8.93 -24.20
CA ASP A 110 -6.18 -8.40 -25.54
C ASP A 110 -7.67 -8.09 -25.77
N SER A 111 -8.58 -8.90 -25.22
CA SER A 111 -10.02 -8.65 -25.35
C SER A 111 -10.48 -7.35 -24.70
N VAL A 112 -9.72 -6.86 -23.69
CA VAL A 112 -9.92 -5.56 -23.03
C VAL A 112 -9.12 -4.49 -23.76
N ARG A 113 -7.80 -4.62 -23.85
CA ARG A 113 -6.88 -3.61 -24.43
C ARG A 113 -7.27 -3.22 -25.87
N GLY A 114 -7.71 -4.21 -26.66
CA GLY A 114 -8.06 -4.05 -28.07
C GLY A 114 -9.40 -3.35 -28.35
N ARG A 115 -10.18 -2.96 -27.33
CA ARG A 115 -11.41 -2.17 -27.56
C ARG A 115 -11.06 -0.76 -28.03
N PRO A 116 -11.82 -0.14 -28.94
CA PRO A 116 -11.41 1.12 -29.55
C PRO A 116 -11.59 2.32 -28.62
N SER A 117 -12.66 2.34 -27.82
CA SER A 117 -12.94 3.44 -26.89
C SER A 117 -12.61 3.11 -25.43
N HIS A 118 -12.33 4.15 -24.63
CA HIS A 118 -12.18 4.05 -23.17
C HIS A 118 -13.39 3.38 -22.51
N PHE A 119 -14.60 3.81 -22.88
CA PHE A 119 -15.86 3.26 -22.36
C PHE A 119 -16.00 1.76 -22.63
N GLU A 120 -15.68 1.30 -23.84
CA GLU A 120 -15.75 -0.13 -24.16
C GLU A 120 -14.66 -0.93 -23.43
N ARG A 121 -13.45 -0.39 -23.23
CA ARG A 121 -12.42 -1.05 -22.42
C ARG A 121 -12.91 -1.24 -20.98
N GLU A 122 -13.48 -0.20 -20.38
CA GLU A 122 -14.05 -0.25 -19.03
C GLU A 122 -15.16 -1.30 -18.93
N GLN A 123 -16.15 -1.26 -19.84
CA GLN A 123 -17.26 -2.22 -19.85
C GLN A 123 -16.76 -3.66 -20.01
N HIS A 124 -15.77 -3.88 -20.87
CA HIS A 124 -15.17 -5.20 -21.08
C HIS A 124 -14.40 -5.69 -19.85
N LEU A 125 -13.60 -4.83 -19.22
CA LEU A 125 -12.90 -5.17 -17.99
C LEU A 125 -13.89 -5.52 -16.88
N MET A 126 -14.88 -4.67 -16.62
CA MET A 126 -15.89 -4.91 -15.59
C MET A 126 -16.65 -6.21 -15.81
N ARG A 127 -17.05 -6.50 -17.06
CA ARG A 127 -17.70 -7.76 -17.38
C ARG A 127 -16.85 -8.99 -17.04
N ARG A 128 -15.52 -8.93 -17.18
CA ARG A 128 -14.62 -10.03 -16.79
C ARG A 128 -14.52 -10.16 -15.27
N LEU A 129 -14.47 -9.03 -14.57
CA LEU A 129 -14.38 -9.02 -13.11
C LEU A 129 -15.69 -9.46 -12.43
N GLU A 130 -16.83 -9.27 -13.07
CA GLU A 130 -18.14 -9.75 -12.59
C GLU A 130 -18.36 -11.26 -12.81
N GLN A 131 -17.50 -11.92 -13.60
CA GLN A 131 -17.58 -13.34 -13.89
C GLN A 131 -16.56 -14.11 -13.07
N ASP A 132 -16.99 -14.93 -12.10
CA ASP A 132 -16.11 -15.64 -11.15
C ASP A 132 -14.87 -16.28 -11.81
N VAL A 133 -15.09 -17.11 -12.85
CA VAL A 133 -14.02 -17.83 -13.54
C VAL A 133 -13.07 -16.87 -14.27
N ALA A 134 -13.60 -15.83 -14.92
CA ALA A 134 -12.77 -14.87 -15.63
C ALA A 134 -11.98 -14.01 -14.63
N ARG A 135 -12.62 -13.54 -13.55
CA ARG A 135 -11.98 -12.82 -12.45
C ARG A 135 -10.83 -13.62 -11.86
N GLU A 136 -11.05 -14.89 -11.53
CA GLU A 136 -10.01 -15.78 -11.02
C GLU A 136 -8.83 -15.88 -12.02
N LEU A 137 -9.13 -16.04 -13.30
CA LEU A 137 -8.10 -16.12 -14.35
C LEU A 137 -7.28 -14.82 -14.46
N VAL A 138 -7.91 -13.64 -14.38
CA VAL A 138 -7.21 -12.33 -14.43
C VAL A 138 -6.26 -12.17 -13.24
N TYR A 139 -6.67 -12.60 -12.04
CA TYR A 139 -5.85 -12.47 -10.84
C TYR A 139 -4.84 -13.60 -10.65
N SER A 140 -4.91 -14.67 -11.43
CA SER A 140 -4.03 -15.84 -11.28
C SER A 140 -2.54 -15.51 -11.34
N PRO A 141 -2.04 -14.64 -12.27
CA PRO A 141 -0.64 -14.21 -12.26
C PRO A 141 -0.22 -13.45 -11.00
N LEU A 142 -1.16 -12.84 -10.28
CA LEU A 142 -0.92 -12.07 -9.05
C LEU A 142 -1.10 -12.90 -7.78
N THR A 143 -1.24 -14.23 -7.87
CA THR A 143 -1.57 -15.09 -6.72
C THR A 143 -0.56 -14.93 -5.58
N GLU A 144 0.74 -15.02 -5.86
CA GLU A 144 1.78 -14.91 -4.83
C GLU A 144 1.92 -13.47 -4.32
N TYR A 145 1.81 -12.46 -5.20
CA TYR A 145 1.71 -11.06 -4.79
C TYR A 145 0.56 -10.84 -3.80
N ASN A 146 -0.63 -11.34 -4.11
CA ASN A 146 -1.81 -11.14 -3.28
C ASN A 146 -1.72 -11.89 -1.94
N LYS A 147 -1.07 -13.06 -1.89
CA LYS A 147 -0.75 -13.75 -0.61
C LYS A 147 0.21 -12.92 0.24
N PHE A 148 1.23 -12.34 -0.40
CA PHE A 148 2.16 -11.44 0.26
C PHE A 148 1.45 -10.19 0.79
N ALA A 149 0.75 -9.45 -0.09
CA ALA A 149 0.09 -8.19 0.20
C ALA A 149 -1.09 -8.31 1.19
N ALA A 150 -1.64 -9.51 1.38
CA ALA A 150 -2.73 -9.77 2.32
C ALA A 150 -2.39 -9.36 3.76
N ARG A 151 -1.14 -9.59 4.18
CA ARG A 151 -0.66 -9.23 5.53
C ARG A 151 -0.61 -7.72 5.77
N TYR A 152 -0.60 -6.95 4.70
CA TYR A 152 -0.60 -5.49 4.70
C TYR A 152 -1.96 -4.92 4.32
N ASP A 153 -2.99 -5.75 4.24
CA ASP A 153 -4.31 -5.36 3.72
C ASP A 153 -4.27 -4.67 2.34
N CYS A 154 -3.26 -4.98 1.52
CA CYS A 154 -3.00 -4.35 0.22
C CYS A 154 -3.23 -5.30 -0.96
N ALA A 155 -3.78 -6.49 -0.70
CA ALA A 155 -4.11 -7.46 -1.73
C ALA A 155 -5.32 -6.99 -2.55
N PHE A 156 -5.26 -7.21 -3.86
CA PHE A 156 -6.29 -6.82 -4.82
C PHE A 156 -7.17 -8.02 -5.17
N PHE A 157 -8.46 -7.91 -4.84
CA PHE A 157 -9.50 -8.83 -5.31
C PHE A 157 -10.65 -7.95 -5.79
N ALA A 158 -11.19 -8.22 -6.99
CA ALA A 158 -12.34 -7.49 -7.50
C ALA A 158 -13.63 -8.04 -6.90
N ASP A 159 -13.85 -7.81 -5.59
CA ASP A 159 -15.12 -8.09 -4.91
C ASP A 159 -16.05 -6.85 -4.96
N GLU A 160 -15.63 -5.76 -4.33
CA GLU A 160 -16.35 -4.48 -4.22
C GLU A 160 -15.52 -3.31 -4.75
N ARG A 161 -14.18 -3.39 -4.63
CA ARG A 161 -13.28 -2.29 -5.02
C ARG A 161 -12.10 -2.81 -5.84
N TYR A 162 -11.73 -2.01 -6.83
CA TYR A 162 -10.60 -2.26 -7.74
C TYR A 162 -9.30 -1.57 -7.28
N ALA A 163 -9.38 -0.85 -6.17
CA ALA A 163 -8.30 -0.17 -5.47
C ALA A 163 -8.53 -0.33 -3.97
N TRP A 164 -7.46 -0.31 -3.18
CA TRP A 164 -7.58 -0.30 -1.72
C TRP A 164 -7.32 1.12 -1.19
N ASP A 165 -7.94 1.43 -0.06
CA ASP A 165 -7.73 2.66 0.70
C ASP A 165 -7.20 2.28 2.09
N SER A 166 -6.21 3.01 2.61
CA SER A 166 -5.69 2.81 3.96
C SER A 166 -6.64 3.35 5.03
N ASP A 167 -6.37 2.98 6.29
CA ASP A 167 -6.78 3.79 7.43
C ASP A 167 -6.19 5.21 7.33
N ASP A 168 -6.84 6.17 7.98
CA ASP A 168 -6.46 7.59 7.92
C ASP A 168 -5.24 7.91 8.78
N PHE A 169 -4.24 8.58 8.19
CA PHE A 169 -3.15 9.20 8.93
C PHE A 169 -3.57 10.58 9.41
N VAL A 170 -3.71 10.75 10.73
CA VAL A 170 -4.13 12.03 11.32
C VAL A 170 -2.98 13.05 11.27
N LEU A 171 -3.19 14.11 10.50
CA LEU A 171 -2.33 15.29 10.38
C LEU A 171 -2.43 16.19 11.62
N ASN A 172 -1.49 17.13 11.76
CA ASN A 172 -1.36 17.95 12.96
C ASN A 172 -2.51 18.93 13.22
N ASP A 173 -3.36 19.22 12.23
CA ASP A 173 -4.54 20.07 12.39
C ASP A 173 -5.83 19.26 12.58
N GLY A 174 -5.71 17.93 12.71
CA GLY A 174 -6.82 16.99 12.88
C GLY A 174 -7.39 16.43 11.57
N SER A 175 -7.00 16.96 10.41
CA SER A 175 -7.40 16.39 9.12
C SER A 175 -6.69 15.07 8.83
N ALA A 176 -7.15 14.35 7.81
CA ALA A 176 -6.66 13.03 7.45
C ALA A 176 -5.90 13.05 6.12
N LEU A 177 -4.79 12.31 6.07
CA LEU A 177 -4.19 11.83 4.85
C LEU A 177 -4.58 10.36 4.65
N ARG A 178 -5.15 10.03 3.49
CA ARG A 178 -5.53 8.67 3.12
C ARG A 178 -4.69 8.19 1.95
N ILE A 179 -4.16 6.98 2.06
CA ILE A 179 -3.39 6.36 0.99
C ILE A 179 -4.32 5.50 0.15
N ARG A 180 -4.22 5.62 -1.17
CA ARG A 180 -4.89 4.76 -2.14
C ARG A 180 -3.86 3.99 -2.96
N GLY A 181 -3.98 2.66 -3.00
CA GLY A 181 -3.18 1.81 -3.89
C GLY A 181 -3.95 1.38 -5.13
N LEU A 182 -3.30 1.48 -6.28
CA LEU A 182 -3.83 1.12 -7.59
C LEU A 182 -3.10 -0.09 -8.17
N ASN A 183 -3.82 -0.92 -8.93
CA ASN A 183 -3.23 -2.08 -9.61
C ASN A 183 -3.12 -1.83 -11.12
N SER A 184 -2.06 -1.12 -11.53
CA SER A 184 -1.70 -0.96 -12.94
C SER A 184 -1.18 -2.25 -13.62
N ALA A 185 -0.81 -3.25 -12.83
CA ALA A 185 -0.26 -4.51 -13.32
C ALA A 185 -1.33 -5.57 -13.62
N LEU A 186 -2.62 -5.29 -13.40
CA LEU A 186 -3.66 -6.32 -13.52
C LEU A 186 -3.69 -6.96 -14.92
N LEU A 187 -3.51 -6.13 -15.95
CA LEU A 187 -3.49 -6.60 -17.33
C LEU A 187 -2.07 -6.78 -17.85
N SER A 188 -1.03 -6.62 -17.02
CA SER A 188 0.39 -6.68 -17.42
C SER A 188 0.77 -8.06 -17.96
N GLY A 189 1.83 -8.12 -18.78
CA GLY A 189 2.33 -9.36 -19.35
C GLY A 189 3.59 -9.17 -20.20
N PRO A 190 4.06 -10.23 -20.89
CA PRO A 190 5.32 -10.19 -21.65
C PRO A 190 5.40 -9.16 -22.78
N ARG A 191 4.26 -8.59 -23.20
CA ARG A 191 4.14 -7.62 -24.30
C ARG A 191 3.87 -6.19 -23.83
N ASP A 192 4.16 -5.89 -22.57
CA ASP A 192 3.97 -4.55 -22.04
C ASP A 192 4.88 -3.53 -22.74
N ALA A 193 4.30 -2.38 -23.03
CA ALA A 193 4.95 -1.27 -23.68
C ALA A 193 4.30 0.05 -23.22
N PRO A 194 4.95 1.21 -23.43
CA PRO A 194 4.33 2.50 -23.21
C PRO A 194 2.95 2.58 -23.91
N GLY A 195 1.95 3.04 -23.16
CA GLY A 195 0.56 3.12 -23.62
C GLY A 195 -0.14 1.79 -23.90
N SER A 196 0.29 0.65 -23.34
CA SER A 196 -0.36 -0.66 -23.56
C SER A 196 -1.24 -1.16 -22.41
N LEU A 197 -1.05 -0.64 -21.20
CA LEU A 197 -1.76 -1.08 -19.99
C LEU A 197 -3.10 -0.35 -19.85
N PHE A 198 -4.05 -0.89 -19.11
CA PHE A 198 -5.32 -0.21 -18.87
C PHE A 198 -5.67 -0.33 -17.40
N LEU A 199 -5.92 0.82 -16.76
CA LEU A 199 -6.18 0.90 -15.32
C LEU A 199 -7.68 0.90 -15.01
N GLY A 200 -8.49 1.61 -15.82
CA GLY A 200 -9.93 1.64 -15.68
C GLY A 200 -10.46 2.65 -14.66
N ALA A 201 -11.60 3.25 -14.98
CA ALA A 201 -12.16 4.40 -14.28
C ALA A 201 -12.52 4.12 -12.82
N LYS A 202 -12.98 2.90 -12.52
CA LYS A 202 -13.27 2.51 -11.14
C LYS A 202 -12.04 2.52 -10.22
N ALA A 203 -10.82 2.39 -10.76
CA ALA A 203 -9.60 2.44 -9.96
C ALA A 203 -9.31 3.86 -9.43
N TYR A 204 -9.32 4.84 -10.33
CA TYR A 204 -8.93 6.23 -10.04
C TYR A 204 -10.11 7.16 -9.71
N THR A 205 -11.31 6.61 -9.54
CA THR A 205 -12.47 7.37 -9.03
C THR A 205 -12.36 7.55 -7.52
N ILE A 206 -11.90 8.73 -7.08
CA ILE A 206 -11.75 9.08 -5.66
C ILE A 206 -12.93 9.95 -5.19
N THR A 207 -13.63 9.54 -4.13
CA THR A 207 -14.68 10.37 -3.53
C THR A 207 -14.05 11.37 -2.56
N ARG A 208 -14.19 12.67 -2.85
CA ARG A 208 -13.76 13.75 -1.95
C ARG A 208 -14.55 13.69 -0.64
N ARG A 209 -13.86 13.90 0.48
CA ARG A 209 -14.46 14.02 1.81
C ARG A 209 -13.84 15.23 2.50
N ALA A 210 -14.66 16.05 3.15
CA ALA A 210 -14.16 17.21 3.86
C ALA A 210 -13.15 16.80 4.93
N GLY A 211 -11.97 17.45 4.93
CA GLY A 211 -10.89 17.13 5.86
C GLY A 211 -10.10 15.86 5.53
N VAL A 212 -10.25 15.30 4.33
CA VAL A 212 -9.47 14.12 3.88
C VAL A 212 -8.76 14.45 2.56
N GLU A 213 -7.43 14.40 2.58
CA GLU A 213 -6.60 14.50 1.39
C GLU A 213 -6.05 13.12 1.00
N TYR A 214 -5.84 12.89 -0.30
CA TYR A 214 -5.37 11.60 -0.80
C TYR A 214 -3.91 11.64 -1.26
N LEU A 215 -3.19 10.58 -0.91
CA LEU A 215 -1.94 10.15 -1.57
C LEU A 215 -2.26 8.91 -2.40
N THR A 216 -1.89 8.88 -3.67
CA THR A 216 -2.11 7.73 -4.55
C THR A 216 -0.80 7.05 -4.92
N MET A 217 -0.80 5.72 -4.90
CA MET A 217 0.31 4.85 -5.28
C MET A 217 -0.05 4.00 -6.49
N CYS A 218 0.77 4.03 -7.53
CA CYS A 218 0.60 3.22 -8.74
C CYS A 218 1.98 2.91 -9.32
N HIS A 219 2.27 1.66 -9.67
CA HIS A 219 3.60 1.35 -10.21
C HIS A 219 3.86 2.05 -11.55
N HIS A 220 3.00 1.81 -12.54
CA HIS A 220 3.17 2.39 -13.87
C HIS A 220 2.70 3.84 -13.90
N PRO A 221 3.50 4.77 -14.45
CA PRO A 221 3.07 6.14 -14.66
C PRO A 221 2.08 6.27 -15.83
N PRO A 222 1.39 7.42 -15.96
CA PRO A 222 0.36 7.61 -16.99
C PRO A 222 0.83 7.35 -18.42
N SER A 223 2.11 7.55 -18.73
CA SER A 223 2.74 7.25 -20.03
C SER A 223 2.62 5.78 -20.45
N TRP A 224 2.42 4.86 -19.51
CA TRP A 224 2.28 3.42 -19.75
C TRP A 224 0.84 2.95 -19.88
N LEU A 225 -0.12 3.83 -19.59
CA LEU A 225 -1.54 3.51 -19.59
C LEU A 225 -2.19 4.02 -20.89
N ILE A 226 -2.98 3.16 -21.53
CA ILE A 226 -3.88 3.49 -22.64
C ILE A 226 -4.86 4.60 -22.21
N ASP A 227 -5.35 4.53 -20.97
CA ASP A 227 -6.21 5.53 -20.34
C ASP A 227 -5.44 6.53 -19.47
N GLY A 228 -4.16 6.74 -19.78
CA GLY A 228 -3.26 7.57 -18.99
C GLY A 228 -3.70 9.02 -18.89
N ALA A 229 -4.26 9.59 -19.96
CA ALA A 229 -4.73 10.98 -19.95
C ALA A 229 -5.95 11.17 -19.03
N GLU A 230 -6.88 10.22 -19.03
CA GLU A 230 -8.06 10.18 -18.16
C GLU A 230 -7.66 9.93 -16.71
N ALA A 231 -6.83 8.91 -16.48
CA ALA A 231 -6.36 8.54 -15.15
C ALA A 231 -5.57 9.68 -14.50
N HIS A 232 -4.60 10.26 -15.23
CA HIS A 232 -3.77 11.35 -14.72
C HIS A 232 -4.62 12.55 -14.32
N ARG A 233 -5.52 13.01 -15.20
CA ARG A 233 -6.42 14.13 -14.91
C ARG A 233 -7.30 13.87 -13.69
N SER A 234 -7.87 12.66 -13.58
CA SER A 234 -8.74 12.31 -12.45
C SER A 234 -7.98 12.24 -11.12
N LEU A 235 -6.76 11.71 -11.14
CA LEU A 235 -5.92 11.61 -9.96
C LEU A 235 -5.38 12.97 -9.52
N GLU A 236 -4.89 13.79 -10.44
CA GLU A 236 -4.38 15.14 -10.13
C GLU A 236 -5.43 16.07 -9.54
N ASP A 237 -6.70 15.94 -9.97
CA ASP A 237 -7.82 16.71 -9.42
C ASP A 237 -8.14 16.29 -7.97
N ARG A 238 -7.84 15.04 -7.58
CA ARG A 238 -8.40 14.45 -6.35
C ARG A 238 -7.37 14.01 -5.31
N ALA A 239 -6.12 13.86 -5.71
CA ALA A 239 -5.00 13.50 -4.86
C ALA A 239 -3.97 14.62 -4.83
N ARG A 240 -3.37 14.82 -3.66
CA ARG A 240 -2.34 15.84 -3.43
C ARG A 240 -0.94 15.32 -3.69
N ILE A 241 -0.77 14.01 -3.59
CA ILE A 241 0.52 13.34 -3.77
C ILE A 241 0.29 12.11 -4.66
N LEU A 242 1.05 11.99 -5.73
CA LEU A 242 1.01 10.85 -6.64
C LEU A 242 2.39 10.20 -6.67
N LEU A 243 2.46 8.90 -6.38
CA LEU A 243 3.69 8.12 -6.34
C LEU A 243 3.71 7.09 -7.45
N PHE A 244 4.77 7.12 -8.27
CA PHE A 244 5.03 6.19 -9.37
C PHE A 244 6.41 5.53 -9.28
N GLY A 245 6.54 4.37 -9.91
CA GLY A 245 7.78 3.59 -10.06
C GLY A 245 8.16 3.38 -11.53
N HIS A 246 8.67 2.18 -11.85
CA HIS A 246 8.80 1.60 -13.19
C HIS A 246 9.87 2.22 -14.10
N GLU A 247 9.91 3.54 -14.24
CA GLU A 247 10.81 4.21 -15.18
C GLU A 247 12.25 4.34 -14.67
N HIS A 248 12.51 3.97 -13.41
CA HIS A 248 13.80 4.06 -12.71
C HIS A 248 14.41 5.48 -12.69
N ASP A 249 13.65 6.49 -13.11
CA ASP A 249 14.05 7.90 -13.17
C ASP A 249 13.53 8.64 -11.93
N GLN A 250 14.41 8.88 -10.97
CA GLN A 250 14.05 9.61 -9.75
C GLN A 250 13.83 11.10 -10.06
N ARG A 251 12.58 11.53 -10.04
CA ARG A 251 12.20 12.93 -10.31
C ARG A 251 10.98 13.36 -9.50
N ILE A 252 10.91 14.66 -9.23
CA ILE A 252 9.81 15.29 -8.51
C ILE A 252 9.24 16.40 -9.39
N ALA A 253 7.95 16.33 -9.66
CA ALA A 253 7.22 17.34 -10.41
C ALA A 253 6.20 18.02 -9.49
N PHE A 254 6.37 19.33 -9.30
CA PHE A 254 5.43 20.15 -8.55
C PHE A 254 4.37 20.71 -9.50
N GLY A 255 3.12 20.28 -9.28
CA GLY A 255 1.95 20.85 -9.92
C GLY A 255 1.47 22.10 -9.19
N ARG A 256 0.32 22.64 -9.61
CA ARG A 256 -0.33 23.75 -8.90
C ARG A 256 -0.92 23.30 -7.57
N ASP A 257 -1.54 22.12 -7.57
CA ASP A 257 -2.42 21.64 -6.50
C ASP A 257 -2.01 20.24 -6.00
N ASN A 258 -0.88 19.71 -6.50
CA ASN A 258 -0.37 18.38 -6.19
C ASN A 258 1.16 18.28 -6.38
N VAL A 259 1.73 17.18 -5.91
CA VAL A 259 3.11 16.76 -6.18
C VAL A 259 3.11 15.36 -6.79
N VAL A 260 3.87 15.16 -7.86
CA VAL A 260 4.11 13.86 -8.47
C VAL A 260 5.55 13.43 -8.20
N LEU A 261 5.74 12.26 -7.63
CA LEU A 261 7.05 11.66 -7.37
C LEU A 261 7.21 10.39 -8.19
N TYR A 262 8.33 10.30 -8.87
CA TYR A 262 8.81 9.09 -9.52
C TYR A 262 9.96 8.57 -8.68
N ALA A 263 9.83 7.34 -8.17
CA ALA A 263 10.64 6.85 -7.06
C ALA A 263 12.14 6.75 -7.37
N GLY A 264 12.51 6.57 -8.64
CA GLY A 264 13.74 5.87 -9.02
C GLY A 264 13.57 4.37 -8.84
N ALA A 265 14.69 3.65 -8.68
CA ALA A 265 14.69 2.24 -8.31
C ALA A 265 15.51 2.02 -7.05
N THR A 266 15.03 1.15 -6.16
CA THR A 266 15.78 0.73 -4.97
C THR A 266 16.98 -0.10 -5.41
N ASN A 267 16.75 -1.03 -6.34
CA ASN A 267 17.75 -1.94 -6.87
C ASN A 267 17.62 -2.03 -8.41
N PRO A 268 18.06 -1.00 -9.17
CA PRO A 268 18.09 -1.09 -10.63
C PRO A 268 19.04 -2.20 -11.08
N ALA A 269 18.77 -2.78 -12.26
CA ALA A 269 19.60 -3.83 -12.84
C ALA A 269 21.05 -3.32 -13.02
N ARG A 270 22.05 -4.12 -12.64
CA ARG A 270 23.45 -3.67 -12.59
C ARG A 270 24.03 -3.23 -13.93
N ASP A 271 23.48 -3.73 -15.03
CA ASP A 271 23.85 -3.39 -16.40
C ASP A 271 23.02 -2.23 -16.99
N GLU A 272 22.09 -1.69 -16.20
CA GLU A 272 21.28 -0.54 -16.60
C GLU A 272 22.14 0.71 -16.80
N LYS A 273 21.91 1.38 -17.93
CA LYS A 273 22.62 2.61 -18.24
C LYS A 273 22.18 3.71 -17.26
N GLY A 274 23.15 4.27 -16.54
CA GLY A 274 22.86 5.29 -15.54
C GLY A 274 22.36 4.71 -14.22
N TRP A 275 22.74 3.44 -13.93
CA TRP A 275 22.51 2.76 -12.66
C TRP A 275 22.64 3.72 -11.46
N LYS A 276 21.51 3.99 -10.82
CA LYS A 276 21.39 4.99 -9.77
C LYS A 276 20.33 4.58 -8.75
N PRO A 277 20.67 3.68 -7.82
CA PRO A 277 19.78 3.33 -6.72
C PRO A 277 19.31 4.56 -5.94
N GLY A 278 18.09 4.51 -5.44
CA GLY A 278 17.53 5.61 -4.67
C GLY A 278 16.26 5.24 -3.93
N TYR A 279 15.89 6.11 -3.00
CA TYR A 279 14.63 6.05 -2.25
C TYR A 279 14.23 7.45 -1.80
N ASN A 280 13.01 7.62 -1.30
CA ASN A 280 12.53 8.94 -0.85
C ASN A 280 12.00 8.89 0.59
N ILE A 281 12.19 9.97 1.35
CA ILE A 281 11.46 10.24 2.58
C ILE A 281 10.51 11.42 2.33
N ILE A 282 9.24 11.23 2.62
CA ILE A 282 8.18 12.22 2.40
C ILE A 282 7.64 12.64 3.77
N GLU A 283 7.68 13.95 4.06
CA GLU A 283 7.11 14.53 5.26
C GLU A 283 5.93 15.45 4.92
N ILE A 284 4.83 15.28 5.64
CA ILE A 284 3.55 15.93 5.33
C ILE A 284 2.99 16.58 6.60
N TRP A 285 2.62 17.86 6.52
CA TRP A 285 1.98 18.60 7.62
C TRP A 285 1.12 19.76 7.09
N VAL A 286 0.26 20.31 7.95
CA VAL A 286 -0.63 21.43 7.60
C VAL A 286 -0.29 22.67 8.43
N GLU A 287 0.14 23.74 7.79
CA GLU A 287 0.29 25.06 8.44
C GLU A 287 -0.98 25.89 8.27
N ARG A 288 -1.21 26.80 9.22
CA ARG A 288 -2.29 27.79 9.17
C ARG A 288 -1.70 29.19 9.14
N ALA A 289 -2.08 29.97 8.13
CA ALA A 289 -1.78 31.38 8.01
C ALA A 289 -3.11 32.16 8.07
N GLY A 290 -3.55 32.54 9.27
CA GLY A 290 -4.90 33.04 9.50
C GLY A 290 -5.94 31.93 9.27
N ASP A 291 -6.91 32.19 8.40
CA ASP A 291 -7.97 31.23 8.03
C ASP A 291 -7.55 30.27 6.91
N VAL A 292 -6.39 30.49 6.29
CA VAL A 292 -5.88 29.68 5.18
C VAL A 292 -5.11 28.48 5.72
N ARG A 293 -5.48 27.28 5.28
CA ARG A 293 -4.77 26.02 5.56
C ARG A 293 -3.88 25.69 4.37
N GLN A 294 -2.63 25.33 4.62
CA GLN A 294 -1.69 24.94 3.59
C GLN A 294 -1.14 23.55 3.90
N LEU A 295 -1.28 22.60 2.97
CA LEU A 295 -0.60 21.31 3.08
C LEU A 295 0.83 21.49 2.58
N HIS A 296 1.79 21.16 3.41
CA HIS A 296 3.20 21.12 3.07
C HIS A 296 3.61 19.69 2.80
N VAL A 297 4.35 19.52 1.70
CA VAL A 297 4.99 18.26 1.33
C VAL A 297 6.48 18.55 1.17
N GLU A 298 7.29 17.93 2.03
CA GLU A 298 8.75 17.94 1.93
C GLU A 298 9.23 16.56 1.49
N VAL A 299 10.07 16.52 0.46
CA VAL A 299 10.66 15.30 -0.06
C VAL A 299 12.18 15.37 0.11
N VAL A 300 12.72 14.34 0.76
CA VAL A 300 14.16 14.05 0.80
C VAL A 300 14.42 12.87 -0.12
N ALA A 301 14.79 13.17 -1.36
CA ALA A 301 15.20 12.16 -2.32
C ALA A 301 16.66 11.76 -2.02
N ARG A 302 16.90 10.46 -1.92
CA ARG A 302 18.20 9.86 -1.66
C ARG A 302 18.66 9.14 -2.92
N GLU A 303 19.91 9.36 -3.29
CA GLU A 303 20.55 8.76 -4.44
C GLU A 303 21.88 8.11 -4.05
N TRP A 304 22.23 7.04 -4.74
CA TRP A 304 23.48 6.34 -4.56
C TRP A 304 24.66 7.11 -5.15
N GLN A 305 25.79 7.06 -4.44
CA GLN A 305 27.08 7.55 -4.89
C GLN A 305 28.13 6.43 -4.77
N ASP A 306 28.90 6.20 -5.83
CA ASP A 306 29.89 5.12 -5.86
C ASP A 306 31.18 5.42 -5.08
N ARG A 307 31.57 6.69 -4.96
CA ARG A 307 32.88 7.09 -4.41
C ARG A 307 32.81 8.34 -3.54
N PRO A 308 32.95 8.21 -2.20
CA PRO A 308 32.80 6.95 -1.45
C PRO A 308 31.40 6.37 -1.62
N VAL A 309 31.30 5.05 -1.41
CA VAL A 309 30.05 4.28 -1.41
C VAL A 309 29.16 4.79 -0.28
N GLN A 310 28.07 5.46 -0.63
CA GLN A 310 27.03 5.91 0.31
C GLN A 310 25.80 6.42 -0.43
N PHE A 311 24.67 6.52 0.28
CA PHE A 311 23.56 7.36 -0.14
C PHE A 311 23.83 8.83 0.21
N ARG A 312 23.39 9.73 -0.67
CA ARG A 312 23.43 11.19 -0.47
C ARG A 312 22.10 11.83 -0.87
N ASN A 313 21.92 13.10 -0.55
CA ASN A 313 20.73 13.82 -1.00
C ASN A 313 20.80 14.04 -2.51
N HIS A 314 19.67 13.87 -3.18
CA HIS A 314 19.44 14.39 -4.52
C HIS A 314 19.15 15.89 -4.38
N GLU A 315 20.21 16.68 -4.50
CA GLU A 315 20.16 18.13 -4.27
C GLU A 315 19.71 18.91 -5.52
N ASP A 316 19.13 20.08 -5.29
CA ASP A 316 18.84 21.02 -6.37
C ASP A 316 20.07 21.84 -6.80
N ARG A 317 19.91 22.74 -7.78
CA ARG A 317 20.99 23.62 -8.27
C ARG A 317 21.60 24.55 -7.20
N ARG A 318 20.99 24.66 -6.02
CA ARG A 318 21.45 25.46 -4.89
C ARG A 318 21.97 24.57 -3.73
N ASN A 319 22.22 23.29 -4.00
CA ASN A 319 22.66 22.30 -3.02
C ASN A 319 21.67 22.15 -1.84
N ARG A 320 20.37 22.36 -2.07
CA ARG A 320 19.35 22.13 -1.05
C ARG A 320 19.04 20.64 -0.98
N PRO A 321 19.09 20.02 0.21
CA PRO A 321 18.88 18.58 0.36
C PRO A 321 17.42 18.17 0.32
N THR A 322 16.49 19.13 0.36
CA THR A 322 15.05 18.87 0.40
C THR A 322 14.32 19.65 -0.69
N HIS A 323 13.23 19.06 -1.15
CA HIS A 323 12.30 19.65 -2.10
C HIS A 323 10.99 19.89 -1.38
N VAL A 324 10.59 21.15 -1.22
CA VAL A 324 9.40 21.54 -0.45
C VAL A 324 8.41 22.24 -1.36
N HIS A 325 7.15 21.82 -1.27
CA HIS A 325 6.04 22.51 -1.91
C HIS A 325 4.85 22.57 -0.97
N HIS A 326 4.00 23.58 -1.18
CA HIS A 326 2.78 23.75 -0.42
C HIS A 326 1.66 24.20 -1.34
N PHE A 327 0.44 23.79 -1.02
CA PHE A 327 -0.76 24.21 -1.72
C PHE A 327 -1.89 24.42 -0.72
N GLU A 328 -2.80 25.31 -1.10
CA GLU A 328 -3.94 25.69 -0.28
C GLU A 328 -4.95 24.54 -0.18
N LEU A 329 -5.44 24.31 1.03
CA LEU A 329 -6.51 23.36 1.30
C LEU A 329 -7.82 24.10 1.47
N GLU A 330 -8.91 23.41 1.16
CA GLU A 330 -10.25 23.90 1.43
C GLU A 330 -10.41 24.27 2.93
N PRO A 331 -11.18 25.33 3.24
CA PRO A 331 -11.50 25.69 4.61
C PRO A 331 -12.12 24.51 5.35
N TRP A 332 -11.52 24.18 6.51
CA TRP A 332 -11.98 23.06 7.31
C TRP A 332 -11.61 23.26 8.78
N ILE A 333 -12.49 22.82 9.66
CA ILE A 333 -12.31 22.85 11.11
C ILE A 333 -12.52 21.42 11.60
N ALA A 334 -11.60 20.95 12.44
CA ALA A 334 -11.73 19.64 13.05
C ALA A 334 -13.05 19.55 13.81
N PRO A 335 -13.86 18.48 13.59
CA PRO A 335 -15.02 18.23 14.42
C PRO A 335 -14.61 18.23 15.89
N HIS A 336 -15.31 19.01 16.73
CA HIS A 336 -15.08 18.95 18.16
C HIS A 336 -15.24 17.49 18.63
N ALA A 337 -14.32 16.99 19.45
CA ALA A 337 -14.32 15.61 19.95
C ALA A 337 -15.52 15.27 20.88
N SER A 338 -16.56 16.10 20.89
CA SER A 338 -17.79 15.93 21.65
C SER A 338 -18.98 16.05 20.69
N GLU A 339 -19.38 14.91 20.12
CA GLU A 339 -20.77 14.54 19.80
C GLU A 339 -20.75 13.14 19.15
N ALA A 340 -20.32 12.15 19.94
CA ALA A 340 -20.93 10.84 19.78
C ALA A 340 -22.39 11.00 20.28
N PRO A 341 -23.41 10.49 19.56
CA PRO A 341 -24.76 10.48 20.10
C PRO A 341 -24.71 9.65 21.37
N ALA A 342 -24.95 10.29 22.52
CA ALA A 342 -25.23 9.57 23.75
C ALA A 342 -26.42 8.65 23.43
N MET A 343 -26.20 7.34 23.45
CA MET A 343 -27.29 6.38 23.50
C MET A 343 -28.16 6.77 24.69
N VAL A 344 -29.37 7.24 24.39
CA VAL A 344 -30.39 7.56 25.39
C VAL A 344 -30.79 6.25 26.05
N THR A 345 -30.19 5.95 27.20
CA THR A 345 -30.67 4.91 28.10
C THR A 345 -31.92 5.44 28.83
N PRO A 346 -33.02 4.67 28.89
CA PRO A 346 -34.19 5.07 29.66
C PRO A 346 -33.83 5.13 31.15
N SER A 347 -34.16 6.26 31.76
CA SER A 347 -34.08 6.50 33.20
C SER A 347 -35.17 5.72 33.94
N GLU A 348 -34.80 4.80 34.82
CA GLU A 348 -35.66 4.33 35.90
C GLU A 348 -35.11 4.77 37.27
N ASN A 349 -35.99 5.34 38.07
CA ASN A 349 -35.74 5.88 39.40
C ASN A 349 -35.44 4.81 40.45
N GLY A 350 -34.58 5.13 41.43
CA GLY A 350 -34.84 4.78 42.82
C GLY A 350 -33.67 4.29 43.70
N GLY A 351 -33.08 5.22 44.46
CA GLY A 351 -32.72 5.00 45.88
C GLY A 351 -31.25 4.61 46.22
N PRO A 352 -30.69 5.06 47.37
CA PRO A 352 -29.26 5.22 47.55
C PRO A 352 -28.62 4.26 48.58
N THR A 353 -27.40 3.81 48.31
CA THR A 353 -26.34 3.63 49.31
C THR A 353 -24.99 3.42 48.63
N ALA A 354 -24.00 4.21 49.03
CA ALA A 354 -22.66 4.22 48.48
C ALA A 354 -21.80 3.11 49.09
N GLU A 355 -21.41 2.14 48.25
CA GLU A 355 -20.18 1.37 48.41
C GLU A 355 -19.26 1.70 47.22
N ALA A 356 -17.99 1.97 47.52
CA ALA A 356 -16.99 2.39 46.54
C ALA A 356 -16.76 1.29 45.49
N PRO A 357 -16.86 1.58 44.17
CA PRO A 357 -16.58 0.55 43.19
C PRO A 357 -15.07 0.41 43.00
N ALA A 358 -14.63 -0.84 43.17
CA ALA A 358 -13.32 -1.33 42.81
C ALA A 358 -12.94 -0.93 41.38
N VAL A 359 -11.64 -0.66 41.19
CA VAL A 359 -10.98 -0.45 39.91
C VAL A 359 -11.30 -1.64 39.01
N LYS A 360 -12.20 -1.44 38.04
CA LYS A 360 -12.37 -2.38 36.92
C LYS A 360 -11.09 -2.30 36.09
N GLU A 361 -10.32 -3.38 36.08
CA GLU A 361 -9.33 -3.62 35.04
C GLU A 361 -10.02 -3.45 33.69
N GLU A 362 -9.67 -2.37 32.97
CA GLU A 362 -10.09 -2.21 31.58
C GLU A 362 -9.58 -3.42 30.81
N SER A 363 -10.52 -4.20 30.28
CA SER A 363 -10.21 -5.29 29.35
C SER A 363 -9.36 -4.72 28.22
N PRO A 364 -8.22 -5.35 27.85
CA PRO A 364 -7.33 -4.79 26.85
C PRO A 364 -8.10 -4.57 25.56
N ARG A 365 -8.05 -3.32 25.04
CA ARG A 365 -8.65 -2.96 23.76
C ARG A 365 -8.12 -3.94 22.69
N PRO A 366 -8.99 -4.53 21.85
CA PRO A 366 -8.52 -5.43 20.81
C PRO A 366 -7.51 -4.70 19.91
N PRO A 367 -6.46 -5.38 19.43
CA PRO A 367 -5.46 -4.77 18.56
C PRO A 367 -6.10 -4.24 17.29
N ALA A 368 -5.44 -3.28 16.64
CA ALA A 368 -5.89 -2.75 15.37
C ALA A 368 -6.07 -3.89 14.35
N MET A 369 -7.09 -3.78 13.49
CA MET A 369 -7.39 -4.79 12.46
C MET A 369 -6.16 -5.13 11.62
N ARG A 370 -5.37 -4.11 11.29
CA ARG A 370 -4.14 -4.26 10.51
C ARG A 370 -3.10 -5.15 11.18
N SER A 371 -2.93 -5.02 12.51
CA SER A 371 -2.02 -5.88 13.28
C SER A 371 -2.52 -7.33 13.31
N ILE A 372 -3.84 -7.54 13.39
CA ILE A 372 -4.47 -8.87 13.29
C ILE A 372 -4.19 -9.49 11.91
N LEU A 373 -4.46 -8.76 10.83
CA LEU A 373 -4.21 -9.21 9.45
C LEU A 373 -2.74 -9.55 9.24
N HIS A 374 -1.84 -8.67 9.68
CA HIS A 374 -0.40 -8.86 9.54
C HIS A 374 0.08 -10.14 10.22
N ALA A 375 -0.35 -10.40 11.46
CA ALA A 375 0.00 -11.63 12.15
C ALA A 375 -0.66 -12.87 11.53
N PHE A 376 -1.96 -12.81 11.23
CA PHE A 376 -2.74 -13.94 10.76
C PHE A 376 -2.22 -14.47 9.42
N PHE A 377 -1.91 -13.57 8.47
CA PHE A 377 -1.43 -13.96 7.15
C PHE A 377 0.03 -14.45 7.13
N ARG A 378 0.77 -14.36 8.24
CA ARG A 378 2.08 -15.00 8.42
C ARG A 378 1.98 -16.44 8.88
N LEU A 379 0.82 -16.88 9.35
CA LEU A 379 0.62 -18.26 9.79
C LEU A 379 0.57 -19.22 8.58
N PRO A 380 1.05 -20.46 8.75
CA PRO A 380 0.82 -21.53 7.79
C PRO A 380 -0.68 -21.75 7.53
N ILE A 381 -1.02 -22.23 6.34
CA ILE A 381 -2.40 -22.47 5.90
C ILE A 381 -3.16 -23.40 6.86
N SER A 382 -2.50 -24.43 7.39
CA SER A 382 -3.06 -25.34 8.37
C SER A 382 -3.54 -24.61 9.63
N ARG A 383 -2.71 -23.72 10.18
CA ARG A 383 -3.05 -22.92 11.37
C ARG A 383 -4.13 -21.90 11.08
N LYS A 384 -4.07 -21.20 9.94
CA LYS A 384 -5.15 -20.29 9.51
C LYS A 384 -6.49 -21.04 9.45
N SER A 385 -6.51 -22.21 8.83
CA SER A 385 -7.72 -23.05 8.69
C SER A 385 -8.24 -23.57 10.03
N GLU A 386 -7.34 -23.99 10.93
CA GLU A 386 -7.70 -24.43 12.28
C GLU A 386 -8.38 -23.29 13.08
N ILE A 387 -7.82 -22.09 13.06
CA ILE A 387 -8.35 -20.93 13.78
C ILE A 387 -9.75 -20.57 13.28
N VAL A 388 -9.91 -20.39 11.96
CA VAL A 388 -11.22 -20.02 11.40
C VAL A 388 -12.25 -21.14 11.55
N GLY A 389 -11.83 -22.40 11.48
CA GLY A 389 -12.69 -23.56 11.71
C GLY A 389 -13.22 -23.61 13.15
N LYS A 390 -12.32 -23.49 14.14
CA LYS A 390 -12.68 -23.45 15.57
C LYS A 390 -13.62 -22.29 15.92
N LEU A 391 -13.48 -21.15 15.24
CA LEU A 391 -14.33 -19.98 15.45
C LEU A 391 -15.65 -20.02 14.66
N GLY A 392 -15.87 -21.03 13.82
CA GLY A 392 -17.05 -21.11 12.95
C GLY A 392 -17.12 -19.97 11.94
N LEU A 393 -15.97 -19.57 11.39
CA LEU A 393 -15.80 -18.45 10.47
C LEU A 393 -15.60 -18.93 9.02
N LEU A 394 -16.01 -20.14 8.67
CA LEU A 394 -16.01 -20.61 7.28
C LEU A 394 -17.44 -20.60 6.74
N ASP A 395 -17.57 -20.30 5.45
CA ASP A 395 -18.82 -20.35 4.71
C ASP A 395 -18.62 -21.32 3.53
N ASP A 396 -19.47 -22.34 3.43
CA ASP A 396 -19.35 -23.39 2.41
C ASP A 396 -19.61 -22.87 0.99
N SER A 397 -20.34 -21.75 0.86
CA SER A 397 -20.56 -21.08 -0.43
C SER A 397 -19.31 -20.39 -0.98
N GLU A 398 -18.30 -20.15 -0.13
CA GLU A 398 -17.07 -19.43 -0.46
C GLU A 398 -15.91 -20.36 -0.83
N THR A 399 -16.16 -21.66 -0.99
CA THR A 399 -15.13 -22.68 -1.28
C THR A 399 -14.40 -22.47 -2.61
N ARG A 400 -14.99 -21.71 -3.54
CA ARG A 400 -14.39 -21.36 -4.84
C ARG A 400 -13.57 -20.08 -4.81
N LEU A 401 -13.61 -19.31 -3.72
CA LEU A 401 -12.84 -18.08 -3.63
C LEU A 401 -11.35 -18.39 -3.45
N PRO A 402 -10.46 -17.52 -3.95
CA PRO A 402 -9.04 -17.58 -3.62
C PRO A 402 -8.82 -17.64 -2.10
N GLU A 403 -7.79 -18.37 -1.69
CA GLU A 403 -7.49 -18.61 -0.26
C GLU A 403 -7.47 -17.32 0.57
N VAL A 404 -6.79 -16.29 0.06
CA VAL A 404 -6.65 -15.00 0.73
C VAL A 404 -8.00 -14.32 0.92
N GLU A 405 -8.85 -14.31 -0.11
CA GLU A 405 -10.17 -13.70 -0.07
C GLU A 405 -11.05 -14.39 0.97
N ARG A 406 -11.06 -15.73 0.97
CA ARG A 406 -11.79 -16.54 1.95
C ARG A 406 -11.36 -16.22 3.39
N PHE A 407 -10.06 -16.11 3.65
CA PHE A 407 -9.56 -15.77 4.99
C PHE A 407 -9.83 -14.31 5.38
N LYS A 408 -9.74 -13.35 4.44
CA LYS A 408 -10.11 -11.95 4.71
C LYS A 408 -11.58 -11.85 5.11
N ARG A 409 -12.48 -12.50 4.37
CA ARG A 409 -13.91 -12.56 4.71
C ARG A 409 -14.16 -13.23 6.05
N ALA A 410 -13.42 -14.29 6.38
CA ALA A 410 -13.50 -14.92 7.70
C ALA A 410 -13.12 -13.96 8.84
N ILE A 411 -12.10 -13.12 8.66
CA ILE A 411 -11.68 -12.11 9.65
C ILE A 411 -12.72 -10.99 9.77
N GLU A 412 -13.30 -10.53 8.66
CA GLU A 412 -14.37 -9.54 8.70
C GLU A 412 -15.64 -10.10 9.38
N ARG A 413 -15.97 -11.37 9.14
CA ARG A 413 -17.02 -12.08 9.88
C ARG A 413 -16.68 -12.20 11.36
N ALA A 414 -15.41 -12.39 11.73
CA ALA A 414 -14.99 -12.36 13.13
C ALA A 414 -15.25 -10.99 13.77
N LYS A 415 -15.02 -9.89 13.06
CA LYS A 415 -15.36 -8.54 13.51
C LYS A 415 -16.86 -8.37 13.72
N GLN A 416 -17.67 -8.73 12.73
CA GLN A 416 -19.13 -8.62 12.80
C GLN A 416 -19.72 -9.44 13.94
N GLN A 417 -19.11 -10.58 14.27
CA GLN A 417 -19.53 -11.48 15.35
C GLN A 417 -18.88 -11.16 16.71
N GLY A 418 -18.08 -10.10 16.84
CA GLY A 418 -17.40 -9.76 18.09
C GLY A 418 -16.32 -10.76 18.53
N LYS A 419 -15.76 -11.55 17.60
CA LYS A 419 -14.77 -12.62 17.84
C LYS A 419 -13.32 -12.20 17.59
N LEU A 420 -13.04 -10.92 17.31
CA LEU A 420 -11.68 -10.46 16.97
C LEU A 420 -10.66 -10.69 18.09
N GLU A 421 -11.04 -10.46 19.34
CA GLU A 421 -10.12 -10.67 20.47
C GLU A 421 -9.72 -12.15 20.59
N THR A 422 -10.68 -13.06 20.44
CA THR A 422 -10.43 -14.51 20.44
C THR A 422 -9.57 -14.93 19.24
N LEU A 423 -9.88 -14.41 18.05
CA LEU A 423 -9.08 -14.65 16.85
C LEU A 423 -7.63 -14.18 17.04
N TRP A 424 -7.44 -13.00 17.62
CA TRP A 424 -6.11 -12.47 17.93
C TRP A 424 -5.34 -13.37 18.91
N LYS A 425 -5.97 -13.76 20.03
CA LYS A 425 -5.36 -14.68 21.01
C LYS A 425 -4.89 -15.97 20.35
N MET A 426 -5.77 -16.63 19.57
CA MET A 426 -5.43 -17.85 18.86
C MET A 426 -4.35 -17.66 17.79
N THR A 427 -4.26 -16.47 17.19
CA THR A 427 -3.22 -16.12 16.21
C THR A 427 -1.85 -15.97 16.87
N MET A 428 -1.81 -15.44 18.10
CA MET A 428 -0.58 -15.26 18.89
C MET A 428 -0.12 -16.53 19.60
N GLU A 429 -1.02 -17.47 19.86
CA GLU A 429 -0.69 -18.77 20.42
C GLU A 429 0.19 -19.57 19.45
N ARG A 430 1.48 -19.71 19.81
CA ARG A 430 2.40 -20.62 19.11
C ARG A 430 1.79 -22.01 19.15
N GLY A 431 1.56 -22.59 17.97
CA GLY A 431 1.14 -23.98 17.87
C GLY A 431 2.11 -24.86 18.65
N SER A 432 1.60 -25.53 19.66
CA SER A 432 2.27 -26.59 20.40
C SER A 432 2.76 -27.69 19.49
#